data_AF-A0A955CKS5-F1
#
_entry.id   AF-A0A955CKS5-F1
#
_cell.length_a   1.000
_cell.length_b   1.000
_cell.length_c   1.000
_cell.angle_alpha   90.00
_cell.angle_beta   90.00
_cell.angle_gamma   90.00
#
_symmetry.space_group_name_H-M   'P 1'
#
loop_
_entity.id
_entity.type
_entity.pdbx_description
1 polymer ?
#
loop_
_entity_poly.entity_id
_entity_poly.type
_entity_poly.pdbx_seq_one_letter_code
_entity_poly.pdbx_strand_id
1 'polypeptide(L)'
;VVVAKELKRRQLRFPILIGGATTSAKHTAVKIAPQYPGPVVHVLDASRSVGVVDRLLSDNLRAEMVADNQQLQSQLLASFQERQKKLVSYADACERSFQTDWTSVAIDQPDFLGVRELDNIPLEEIIPYIDWSPFFMAWELKGKYPAIFADPKVGTAAKELFDDAQALLKEIVATRSLQARAVYGFWPAAADGDDIVLYPDDDRKQELCRFHMLRQQWERQGQDCFRSLADYVAPRASGRADYIGAFACTAGLGAESLVAKYEREHDDVRAIMVKALADRLAEALAELLHQRAREHWGYGKNETLSNEQLIQEKYRGIRPAHGYPACPDHTEKKTLFDLLDADIHAGMTLTENFAMLPAASVSGLYFAHPQARYFAVNSVTRDQVEDYARRKGVSVKEVQRWLAPILGYDV
;
A
#
# COMPACT_ATOMS: atom_id res chain seq x y z
N VAL A 1 -2.01 13.90 -13.71
CA VAL A 1 -1.60 15.32 -13.89
C VAL A 1 -0.61 15.51 -15.04
N VAL A 2 0.51 14.79 -15.07
CA VAL A 2 1.55 14.94 -16.11
C VAL A 2 0.99 14.80 -17.52
N VAL A 3 0.24 13.71 -17.79
CA VAL A 3 -0.40 13.46 -19.09
C VAL A 3 -1.34 14.60 -19.49
N ALA A 4 -2.16 15.10 -18.57
CA ALA A 4 -3.07 16.23 -18.83
C ALA A 4 -2.33 17.52 -19.23
N LYS A 5 -1.24 17.85 -18.52
CA LYS A 5 -0.38 18.99 -18.86
C LYS A 5 0.28 18.81 -20.23
N GLU A 6 0.73 17.59 -20.55
CA GLU A 6 1.39 17.29 -21.81
C GLU A 6 0.41 17.35 -23.00
N LEU A 7 -0.81 16.84 -22.85
CA LEU A 7 -1.86 16.98 -23.85
C LEU A 7 -2.21 18.45 -24.11
N LYS A 8 -2.29 19.27 -23.05
CA LYS A 8 -2.45 20.73 -23.17
C LYS A 8 -1.26 21.37 -23.91
N ARG A 9 -0.02 21.00 -23.56
CA ARG A 9 1.21 21.49 -24.21
C ARG A 9 1.24 21.18 -25.71
N ARG A 10 0.79 19.98 -26.09
CA ARG A 10 0.68 19.53 -27.49
C ARG A 10 -0.60 20.00 -28.20
N GLN A 11 -1.44 20.80 -27.53
CA GLN A 11 -2.71 21.33 -28.06
C GLN A 11 -3.72 20.25 -28.49
N LEU A 12 -3.63 19.06 -27.92
CA LEU A 12 -4.57 17.96 -28.19
C LEU A 12 -5.84 18.14 -27.36
N ARG A 13 -7.01 17.88 -27.95
CA ARG A 13 -8.35 18.21 -27.38
C ARG A 13 -9.25 16.97 -27.10
N PHE A 14 -8.67 15.78 -27.07
CA PHE A 14 -9.39 14.54 -26.79
C PHE A 14 -9.99 14.51 -25.36
N PRO A 15 -11.15 13.87 -25.14
CA PRO A 15 -11.59 13.57 -23.79
C PRO A 15 -10.56 12.71 -23.05
N ILE A 16 -10.32 13.01 -21.77
CA ILE A 16 -9.46 12.22 -20.89
C ILE A 16 -10.37 11.44 -19.93
N LEU A 17 -10.26 10.11 -19.94
CA LEU A 17 -10.87 9.25 -18.92
C LEU A 17 -9.82 8.93 -17.84
N ILE A 18 -10.18 9.12 -16.58
CA ILE A 18 -9.34 8.82 -15.41
C ILE A 18 -10.03 7.70 -14.62
N GLY A 19 -9.30 6.61 -14.37
CA GLY A 19 -9.76 5.49 -13.55
C GLY A 19 -8.59 4.75 -12.91
N GLY A 20 -8.91 3.77 -12.06
CA GLY A 20 -7.93 2.95 -11.31
C GLY A 20 -7.92 3.23 -9.81
N ALA A 21 -7.34 2.30 -9.04
CA ALA A 21 -7.44 2.26 -7.57
C ALA A 21 -6.97 3.53 -6.84
N THR A 22 -6.00 4.27 -7.41
CA THR A 22 -5.44 5.49 -6.81
C THR A 22 -6.18 6.76 -7.23
N THR A 23 -7.22 6.64 -8.07
CA THR A 23 -7.95 7.79 -8.61
C THR A 23 -9.27 8.02 -7.89
N SER A 24 -9.75 9.26 -7.91
CA SER A 24 -11.07 9.61 -7.38
C SER A 24 -11.67 10.78 -8.14
N ALA A 25 -13.00 10.91 -8.11
CA ALA A 25 -13.70 12.05 -8.70
C ALA A 25 -13.17 13.38 -8.12
N LYS A 26 -12.94 13.42 -6.80
CA LYS A 26 -12.41 14.60 -6.11
C LYS A 26 -10.97 14.92 -6.53
N HIS A 27 -10.06 13.94 -6.54
CA HIS A 27 -8.69 14.17 -7.01
C HIS A 27 -8.65 14.63 -8.46
N THR A 28 -9.50 14.04 -9.32
CA THR A 28 -9.64 14.41 -10.72
C THR A 28 -10.10 15.86 -10.86
N ALA A 29 -11.15 16.26 -10.14
CA ALA A 29 -11.69 17.62 -10.15
C ALA A 29 -10.68 18.67 -9.64
N VAL A 30 -9.96 18.36 -8.56
CA VAL A 30 -9.09 19.34 -7.87
C VAL A 30 -7.71 19.45 -8.52
N LYS A 31 -7.10 18.33 -8.94
CA LYS A 31 -5.69 18.31 -9.37
C LYS A 31 -5.48 18.04 -10.86
N ILE A 32 -6.39 17.33 -11.53
CA ILE A 32 -6.19 16.93 -12.94
C ILE A 32 -6.95 17.85 -13.91
N ALA A 33 -8.26 18.01 -13.73
CA ALA A 33 -9.13 18.77 -14.62
C ALA A 33 -8.64 20.21 -14.87
N PRO A 34 -8.15 20.97 -13.86
CA PRO A 34 -7.66 22.34 -14.08
C PRO A 34 -6.44 22.44 -15.00
N GLN A 35 -5.75 21.31 -15.24
CA GLN A 35 -4.53 21.26 -16.02
C GLN A 35 -4.77 21.04 -17.52
N TYR A 36 -6.02 20.77 -17.92
CA TYR A 36 -6.38 20.41 -19.28
C TYR A 36 -7.64 21.15 -19.74
N PRO A 37 -7.66 21.74 -20.95
CA PRO A 37 -8.79 22.55 -21.40
C PRO A 37 -9.93 21.75 -22.05
N GLY A 38 -9.78 20.43 -22.22
CA GLY A 38 -10.85 19.55 -22.71
C GLY A 38 -11.52 18.77 -21.57
N PRO A 39 -12.53 17.92 -21.89
CA PRO A 39 -13.22 17.12 -20.87
C PRO A 39 -12.27 16.16 -20.16
N VAL A 40 -12.25 16.21 -18.83
CA VAL A 40 -11.59 15.22 -17.98
C VAL A 40 -12.66 14.56 -17.13
N VAL A 41 -12.90 13.27 -17.32
CA VAL A 41 -13.99 12.55 -16.67
C VAL A 41 -13.40 11.43 -15.82
N HIS A 42 -13.77 11.40 -14.55
CA HIS A 42 -13.45 10.28 -13.68
C HIS A 42 -14.47 9.16 -13.87
N VAL A 43 -14.02 7.94 -14.10
CA VAL A 43 -14.86 6.76 -14.22
C VAL A 43 -14.55 5.82 -13.07
N LEU A 44 -15.61 5.37 -12.38
CA LEU A 44 -15.48 4.56 -11.18
C LEU A 44 -15.02 3.12 -11.48
N ASP A 45 -15.58 2.52 -12.52
CA ASP A 45 -15.41 1.11 -12.87
C ASP A 45 -15.60 0.89 -14.39
N ALA A 46 -15.19 -0.28 -14.88
CA ALA A 46 -15.25 -0.61 -16.31
C ALA A 46 -16.69 -0.67 -16.85
N SER A 47 -17.68 -1.04 -16.04
CA SER A 47 -19.08 -1.08 -16.48
C SER A 47 -19.60 0.31 -16.85
N ARG A 48 -19.16 1.33 -16.09
CA ARG A 48 -19.52 2.73 -16.34
C ARG A 48 -18.74 3.38 -17.46
N SER A 49 -17.56 2.85 -17.83
CA SER A 49 -16.75 3.47 -18.89
C SER A 49 -17.45 3.43 -20.25
N VAL A 50 -18.21 2.37 -20.55
CA VAL A 50 -18.93 2.23 -21.82
C VAL A 50 -19.93 3.38 -22.00
N GLY A 51 -20.84 3.57 -21.04
CA GLY A 51 -21.82 4.65 -21.12
C GLY A 51 -21.21 6.05 -21.10
N VAL A 52 -20.06 6.22 -20.43
CA VAL A 52 -19.29 7.48 -20.45
C VAL A 52 -18.71 7.73 -21.85
N VAL A 53 -18.09 6.73 -22.47
CA VAL A 53 -17.52 6.85 -23.82
C VAL A 53 -18.61 7.10 -24.85
N ASP A 54 -19.72 6.36 -24.79
CA ASP A 54 -20.85 6.53 -25.71
C ASP A 54 -21.42 7.95 -25.66
N ARG A 55 -21.63 8.49 -24.45
CA ARG A 55 -22.10 9.88 -24.28
C ARG A 55 -21.06 10.91 -24.75
N LEU A 56 -19.77 10.65 -24.56
CA LEU A 56 -18.70 11.56 -25.03
C LEU A 56 -18.54 11.57 -26.55
N LEU A 57 -18.85 10.45 -27.21
CA LEU A 57 -18.77 10.32 -28.67
C LEU A 57 -20.07 10.70 -29.38
N SER A 58 -21.19 10.78 -28.66
CA SER A 58 -22.49 11.19 -29.20
C SER A 58 -22.55 12.69 -29.48
N ASP A 59 -22.91 13.06 -30.71
CA ASP A 59 -23.10 14.48 -31.11
C ASP A 59 -24.18 15.19 -30.28
N ASN A 60 -25.20 14.46 -29.82
CA ASN A 60 -26.35 15.04 -29.11
C ASN A 60 -26.16 15.06 -27.58
N LEU A 61 -25.44 14.07 -27.01
CA LEU A 61 -25.32 13.91 -25.55
C LEU A 61 -24.02 14.50 -24.98
N ARG A 62 -23.02 14.77 -25.84
CA ARG A 62 -21.70 15.24 -25.41
C ARG A 62 -21.78 16.58 -24.69
N ALA A 63 -22.53 17.55 -25.22
CA ALA A 63 -22.60 18.89 -24.66
C ALA A 63 -23.17 18.88 -23.23
N GLU A 64 -24.29 18.18 -23.05
CA GLU A 64 -24.93 18.00 -21.74
C GLU A 64 -24.01 17.29 -20.75
N MET A 65 -23.40 16.17 -21.16
CA MET A 65 -22.50 15.42 -20.29
C MET A 65 -21.29 16.24 -19.83
N VAL A 66 -20.70 17.03 -20.73
CA VAL A 66 -19.57 17.89 -20.39
C VAL A 66 -19.99 18.96 -19.38
N ALA A 67 -21.18 19.55 -19.55
CA ALA A 67 -21.74 20.52 -18.60
C ALA A 67 -21.99 19.89 -17.21
N ASP A 68 -22.64 18.71 -17.16
CA ASP A 68 -22.88 17.97 -15.92
C ASP A 68 -21.57 17.68 -15.18
N ASN A 69 -20.56 17.21 -15.92
CA ASN A 69 -19.25 16.90 -15.35
C ASN A 69 -18.55 18.17 -14.82
N GLN A 70 -18.63 19.29 -15.53
CA GLN A 70 -18.07 20.57 -15.07
C GLN A 70 -18.77 21.09 -13.81
N GLN A 71 -20.09 20.94 -13.73
CA GLN A 71 -20.86 21.29 -12.53
C GLN A 71 -20.44 20.43 -11.33
N LEU A 72 -20.36 19.11 -11.51
CA LEU A 72 -19.88 18.19 -10.47
C LEU A 72 -18.46 18.54 -10.02
N GLN A 73 -17.55 18.82 -10.96
CA GLN A 73 -16.18 19.20 -10.64
C GLN A 73 -16.10 20.51 -9.86
N SER A 74 -16.93 21.50 -10.22
CA SER A 74 -17.02 22.78 -9.51
C SER A 74 -17.51 22.60 -8.08
N GLN A 75 -18.54 21.76 -7.88
CA GLN A 75 -19.04 21.41 -6.53
C GLN A 75 -17.97 20.68 -5.70
N LEU A 76 -17.26 19.73 -6.30
CA LEU A 76 -16.19 18.99 -5.62
C LEU A 76 -15.03 19.91 -5.23
N LEU A 77 -14.66 20.85 -6.10
CA LEU A 77 -13.64 21.85 -5.82
C LEU A 77 -14.06 22.80 -4.69
N ALA A 78 -15.29 23.33 -4.73
CA ALA A 78 -15.83 24.17 -3.67
C ALA A 78 -15.83 23.43 -2.32
N SER A 79 -16.34 22.19 -2.29
CA SER A 79 -16.33 21.35 -1.07
C SER A 79 -14.94 21.04 -0.53
N PHE A 80 -13.92 21.06 -1.40
CA PHE A 80 -12.54 20.86 -1.02
C PHE A 80 -11.95 22.14 -0.40
N GLN A 81 -12.26 23.30 -0.99
CA GLN A 81 -11.81 24.61 -0.51
C GLN A 81 -12.47 25.01 0.82
N GLU A 82 -13.73 24.64 1.05
CA GLU A 82 -14.43 24.89 2.31
C GLU A 82 -13.85 24.11 3.51
N ARG A 83 -13.13 23.01 3.26
CA ARG A 83 -12.49 22.24 4.33
C ARG A 83 -11.24 22.95 4.83
N GLN A 84 -11.41 23.81 5.83
CA GLN A 84 -10.29 24.26 6.65
C GLN A 84 -9.79 23.11 7.51
N LYS A 85 -8.69 22.48 7.09
CA LYS A 85 -7.93 21.58 7.95
C LYS A 85 -7.11 22.43 8.91
N LYS A 86 -7.33 22.26 10.21
CA LYS A 86 -6.43 22.83 11.21
C LYS A 86 -5.13 22.01 11.20
N LEU A 87 -4.05 22.60 10.72
CA LEU A 87 -2.73 21.99 10.72
C LEU A 87 -1.88 22.64 11.82
N VAL A 88 -1.11 21.83 12.54
CA VAL A 88 -0.11 22.30 13.50
C VAL A 88 1.27 22.36 12.85
N SER A 89 2.20 23.13 13.44
CA SER A 89 3.59 23.12 12.97
C SER A 89 4.24 21.76 13.17
N TYR A 90 5.35 21.50 12.47
CA TYR A 90 6.08 20.25 12.64
C TYR A 90 6.65 20.12 14.05
N ALA A 91 7.16 21.21 14.61
CA ALA A 91 7.66 21.27 15.99
C ALA A 91 6.55 20.93 17.00
N ASP A 92 5.37 21.55 16.90
CA ASP A 92 4.24 21.27 17.80
C ASP A 92 3.78 19.80 17.70
N ALA A 93 3.80 19.22 16.49
CA ALA A 93 3.46 17.82 16.28
C ALA A 93 4.46 16.89 16.96
N CYS A 94 5.76 17.20 16.88
CA CYS A 94 6.82 16.44 17.55
C CYS A 94 6.74 16.52 19.08
N GLU A 95 6.43 17.70 19.64
CA GLU A 95 6.22 17.86 21.08
C GLU A 95 5.01 17.07 21.59
N ARG A 96 3.98 16.92 20.74
CA ARG A 96 2.75 16.17 21.02
C ARG A 96 2.76 14.79 20.36
N SER A 97 3.94 14.17 20.27
CA SER A 97 4.11 12.81 19.74
C SER A 97 3.42 11.76 20.60
N PHE A 98 3.21 10.57 20.04
CA PHE A 98 2.74 9.45 20.85
C PHE A 98 3.76 9.11 21.94
N GLN A 99 3.28 8.99 23.19
CA GLN A 99 4.11 8.69 24.35
C GLN A 99 3.88 7.25 24.80
N THR A 100 4.98 6.56 25.09
CA THR A 100 5.03 5.22 25.66
C THR A 100 5.93 5.25 26.89
N ASP A 101 5.54 4.55 27.95
CA ASP A 101 6.46 4.26 29.05
C ASP A 101 7.44 3.16 28.63
N TRP A 102 8.60 3.57 28.10
CA TRP A 102 9.66 2.67 27.65
C TRP A 102 10.26 1.82 28.76
N THR A 103 10.08 2.20 30.03
CA THR A 103 10.62 1.44 31.16
C THR A 103 9.83 0.16 31.41
N SER A 104 8.53 0.16 31.11
CA SER A 104 7.61 -0.95 31.41
C SER A 104 7.06 -1.66 30.18
N VAL A 105 7.09 -1.03 29.00
CA VAL A 105 6.59 -1.64 27.76
C VAL A 105 7.30 -2.96 27.44
N ALA A 106 6.53 -3.95 27.00
CA ALA A 106 7.05 -5.23 26.54
C ALA A 106 7.77 -5.02 25.20
N ILE A 107 9.06 -5.39 25.16
CA ILE A 107 9.87 -5.44 23.95
C ILE A 107 10.48 -6.83 23.91
N ASP A 108 10.07 -7.60 22.91
CA ASP A 108 10.52 -8.97 22.73
C ASP A 108 11.72 -8.99 21.80
N GLN A 109 12.66 -9.88 22.08
CA GLN A 109 13.85 -10.08 21.27
C GLN A 109 13.59 -11.15 20.21
N PRO A 110 13.87 -10.88 18.92
CA PRO A 110 13.86 -11.89 17.88
C PRO A 110 14.81 -13.05 18.17
N ASP A 111 14.43 -14.27 17.78
CA ASP A 111 15.27 -15.46 17.93
C ASP A 111 16.41 -15.53 16.90
N PHE A 112 16.42 -14.64 15.90
CA PHE A 112 17.55 -14.39 15.01
C PHE A 112 17.61 -12.92 14.57
N LEU A 113 18.79 -12.47 14.17
CA LEU A 113 19.01 -11.18 13.51
C LEU A 113 19.55 -11.40 12.08
N GLY A 114 19.35 -10.40 11.22
CA GLY A 114 19.66 -10.49 9.79
C GLY A 114 18.54 -11.14 8.99
N VAL A 115 18.85 -11.54 7.75
CA VAL A 115 17.87 -12.04 6.78
C VAL A 115 17.66 -13.56 6.88
N ARG A 116 16.43 -14.00 6.61
CA ARG A 116 16.08 -15.37 6.21
C ARG A 116 15.41 -15.34 4.84
N GLU A 117 16.02 -16.04 3.91
CA GLU A 117 15.46 -16.33 2.59
C GLU A 117 14.54 -17.56 2.67
N LEU A 118 13.40 -17.46 2.00
CA LEU A 118 12.45 -18.54 1.79
C LEU A 118 12.21 -18.71 0.29
N ASP A 119 12.97 -19.61 -0.33
CA ASP A 119 12.78 -19.99 -1.73
C ASP A 119 11.76 -21.13 -1.86
N ASN A 120 11.02 -21.13 -2.98
CA ASN A 120 10.05 -22.16 -3.36
C ASN A 120 9.01 -22.52 -2.27
N ILE A 121 8.37 -21.50 -1.69
CA ILE A 121 7.31 -21.70 -0.69
C ILE A 121 6.14 -22.43 -1.36
N PRO A 122 5.70 -23.60 -0.85
CA PRO A 122 4.55 -24.30 -1.43
C PRO A 122 3.30 -23.43 -1.40
N LEU A 123 2.62 -23.31 -2.54
CA LEU A 123 1.39 -22.52 -2.63
C LEU A 123 0.31 -23.10 -1.71
N GLU A 124 0.34 -24.39 -1.43
CA GLU A 124 -0.54 -25.10 -0.51
C GLU A 124 -0.44 -24.57 0.93
N GLU A 125 0.71 -24.03 1.35
CA GLU A 125 0.88 -23.38 2.65
C GLU A 125 0.29 -21.96 2.66
N ILE A 126 0.19 -21.32 1.50
CA ILE A 126 -0.25 -19.93 1.34
C ILE A 126 -1.78 -19.86 1.19
N ILE A 127 -2.37 -20.81 0.46
CA ILE A 127 -3.81 -20.83 0.13
C ILE A 127 -4.73 -20.67 1.37
N PRO A 128 -4.46 -21.31 2.54
CA PRO A 128 -5.29 -21.14 3.73
C PRO A 128 -5.39 -19.70 4.26
N TYR A 129 -4.44 -18.84 3.91
CA TYR A 129 -4.35 -17.44 4.34
C TYR A 129 -5.04 -16.44 3.39
N ILE A 130 -5.63 -16.92 2.29
CA ILE A 130 -6.29 -16.03 1.32
C ILE A 130 -7.53 -15.37 1.95
N ASP A 131 -7.57 -14.04 1.93
CA ASP A 131 -8.82 -13.28 1.97
C ASP A 131 -9.41 -13.19 0.55
N TRP A 132 -10.51 -13.90 0.35
CA TRP A 132 -11.25 -13.94 -0.92
C TRP A 132 -12.15 -12.71 -1.11
N SER A 133 -12.37 -11.88 -0.11
CA SER A 133 -13.25 -10.71 -0.25
C SER A 133 -12.74 -9.73 -1.31
N PRO A 134 -11.45 -9.35 -1.35
CA PRO A 134 -10.96 -8.47 -2.41
C PRO A 134 -10.85 -9.16 -3.78
N PHE A 135 -10.79 -10.50 -3.84
CA PHE A 135 -10.92 -11.23 -5.11
C PHE A 135 -12.27 -10.93 -5.75
N PHE A 136 -13.38 -11.08 -5.01
CA PHE A 136 -14.71 -10.74 -5.54
C PHE A 136 -14.85 -9.26 -5.89
N MET A 137 -14.27 -8.36 -5.08
CA MET A 137 -14.27 -6.93 -5.39
C MET A 137 -13.55 -6.61 -6.70
N ALA A 138 -12.45 -7.30 -7.00
CA ALA A 138 -11.73 -7.13 -8.28
C ALA A 138 -12.57 -7.56 -9.50
N TRP A 139 -13.55 -8.44 -9.29
CA TRP A 139 -14.54 -8.86 -10.28
C TRP A 139 -15.88 -8.09 -10.18
N GLU A 140 -15.89 -6.95 -9.48
CA GLU A 140 -17.08 -6.09 -9.26
C GLU A 140 -18.25 -6.80 -8.55
N LEU A 141 -17.97 -7.88 -7.82
CA LEU A 141 -18.94 -8.61 -7.00
C LEU A 141 -18.83 -8.13 -5.55
N LYS A 142 -19.77 -7.27 -5.14
CA LYS A 142 -19.78 -6.65 -3.81
C LYS A 142 -20.30 -7.62 -2.75
N GLY A 143 -19.44 -8.01 -1.82
CA GLY A 143 -19.80 -8.81 -0.65
C GLY A 143 -18.56 -9.31 0.08
N LYS A 144 -18.74 -9.79 1.31
CA LYS A 144 -17.65 -10.41 2.10
C LYS A 144 -17.71 -11.93 1.92
N TYR A 145 -16.56 -12.58 1.72
CA TYR A 145 -16.50 -14.05 1.73
C TYR A 145 -16.65 -14.60 3.16
N PRO A 146 -17.34 -15.74 3.39
CA PRO A 146 -18.13 -16.52 2.42
C PRO A 146 -19.59 -16.04 2.29
N ALA A 147 -20.01 -15.01 3.04
CA ALA A 147 -21.40 -14.53 3.07
C ALA A 147 -21.94 -14.09 1.70
N ILE A 148 -21.07 -13.65 0.78
CA ILE A 148 -21.41 -13.28 -0.60
C ILE A 148 -22.14 -14.40 -1.35
N PHE A 149 -21.89 -15.67 -1.03
CA PHE A 149 -22.55 -16.80 -1.69
C PHE A 149 -24.05 -16.89 -1.39
N ALA A 150 -24.49 -16.33 -0.27
CA ALA A 150 -25.90 -16.27 0.11
C ALA A 150 -26.61 -15.01 -0.42
N ASP A 151 -25.91 -14.12 -1.14
CA ASP A 151 -26.53 -12.92 -1.69
C ASP A 151 -27.52 -13.31 -2.82
N PRO A 152 -28.78 -12.83 -2.77
CA PRO A 152 -29.81 -13.24 -3.72
C PRO A 152 -29.59 -12.70 -5.15
N LYS A 153 -28.73 -11.69 -5.33
CA LYS A 153 -28.44 -11.08 -6.65
C LYS A 153 -27.16 -11.62 -7.26
N VAL A 154 -26.10 -11.75 -6.45
CA VAL A 154 -24.76 -12.09 -6.96
C VAL A 154 -24.22 -13.44 -6.47
N GLY A 155 -24.92 -14.12 -5.55
CA GLY A 155 -24.41 -15.33 -4.90
C GLY A 155 -24.10 -16.49 -5.86
N THR A 156 -24.97 -16.74 -6.83
CA THR A 156 -24.75 -17.78 -7.86
C THR A 156 -23.50 -17.48 -8.70
N ALA A 157 -23.40 -16.27 -9.25
CA ALA A 157 -22.25 -15.85 -10.05
C ALA A 157 -20.95 -15.82 -9.23
N ALA A 158 -21.02 -15.41 -7.96
CA ALA A 158 -19.88 -15.45 -7.06
C ALA A 158 -19.41 -16.89 -6.80
N LYS A 159 -20.35 -17.84 -6.68
CA LYS A 159 -20.03 -19.26 -6.48
C LYS A 159 -19.39 -19.87 -7.72
N GLU A 160 -19.94 -19.61 -8.90
CA GLU A 160 -19.36 -20.04 -10.19
C GLU A 160 -17.94 -19.49 -10.37
N LEU A 161 -17.76 -18.17 -10.20
CA LEU A 161 -16.45 -17.53 -10.29
C LEU A 161 -15.44 -18.12 -9.28
N PHE A 162 -15.88 -18.38 -8.06
CA PHE A 162 -15.03 -19.01 -7.05
C PHE A 162 -14.63 -20.43 -7.44
N ASP A 163 -15.56 -21.21 -7.99
CA ASP A 163 -15.28 -22.59 -8.41
C ASP A 163 -14.30 -22.62 -9.59
N ASP A 164 -14.41 -21.68 -10.54
CA ASP A 164 -13.45 -21.48 -11.64
C ASP A 164 -12.07 -21.07 -11.10
N ALA A 165 -12.03 -20.15 -10.14
CA ALA A 165 -10.80 -19.72 -9.49
C ALA A 165 -10.12 -20.89 -8.75
N GLN A 166 -10.89 -21.73 -8.05
CA GLN A 166 -10.39 -22.92 -7.37
C GLN A 166 -9.87 -23.97 -8.36
N ALA A 167 -10.53 -24.16 -9.50
CA ALA A 167 -10.06 -25.07 -10.55
C ALA A 167 -8.73 -24.61 -11.14
N LEU A 168 -8.61 -23.32 -11.48
CA LEU A 168 -7.36 -22.76 -12.00
C LEU A 168 -6.25 -22.75 -10.95
N LEU A 169 -6.57 -22.44 -9.69
CA LEU A 169 -5.61 -22.51 -8.59
C LEU A 169 -5.04 -23.91 -8.41
N LYS A 170 -5.88 -24.96 -8.52
CA LYS A 170 -5.41 -26.36 -8.51
C LYS A 170 -4.49 -26.67 -9.68
N GLU A 171 -4.81 -26.18 -10.89
CA GLU A 171 -3.94 -26.32 -12.07
C GLU A 171 -2.58 -25.62 -11.83
N ILE A 172 -2.59 -24.41 -11.27
CA ILE A 172 -1.40 -23.63 -10.94
C ILE A 172 -0.51 -24.39 -9.95
N VAL A 173 -1.09 -24.93 -8.88
CA VAL A 173 -0.39 -25.73 -7.87
C VAL A 173 0.21 -26.99 -8.50
N ALA A 174 -0.59 -27.76 -9.23
CA ALA A 174 -0.16 -29.03 -9.84
C ALA A 174 0.95 -28.85 -10.87
N THR A 175 0.89 -27.77 -11.66
CA THR A 175 1.88 -27.46 -12.71
C THR A 175 3.05 -26.63 -12.20
N ARG A 176 2.97 -26.08 -10.99
CA ARG A 176 3.93 -25.11 -10.44
C ARG A 176 4.17 -23.93 -11.37
N SER A 177 3.11 -23.48 -12.05
CA SER A 177 3.19 -22.39 -13.03
C SER A 177 3.34 -21.02 -12.39
N LEU A 178 2.99 -20.88 -11.11
CA LEU A 178 3.37 -19.76 -10.25
C LEU A 178 4.31 -20.24 -9.15
N GLN A 179 5.26 -19.39 -8.77
CA GLN A 179 6.20 -19.64 -7.68
C GLN A 179 6.13 -18.52 -6.65
N ALA A 180 6.24 -18.91 -5.38
CA ALA A 180 6.29 -18.00 -4.25
C ALA A 180 7.70 -17.95 -3.64
N ARG A 181 8.19 -16.73 -3.44
CA ARG A 181 9.46 -16.42 -2.80
C ARG A 181 9.30 -15.30 -1.80
N ALA A 182 10.10 -15.33 -0.75
CA ALA A 182 10.12 -14.28 0.25
C ALA A 182 11.47 -14.14 0.93
N VAL A 183 11.72 -12.94 1.42
CA VAL A 183 12.79 -12.63 2.35
C VAL A 183 12.22 -11.80 3.48
N TYR A 184 12.62 -12.10 4.71
CA TYR A 184 12.32 -11.28 5.87
C TYR A 184 13.46 -11.35 6.87
N GLY A 185 13.54 -10.39 7.77
CA GLY A 185 14.59 -10.35 8.78
C GLY A 185 14.27 -9.41 9.92
N PHE A 186 15.19 -9.36 10.88
CA PHE A 186 15.12 -8.48 12.05
C PHE A 186 16.45 -7.80 12.30
N TRP A 187 16.39 -6.54 12.71
CA TRP A 187 17.57 -5.75 13.04
C TRP A 187 17.36 -5.01 14.36
N PRO A 188 18.41 -4.89 15.17
CA PRO A 188 18.45 -3.92 16.25
C PRO A 188 18.11 -2.54 15.67
N ALA A 189 17.18 -1.83 16.32
CA ALA A 189 16.68 -0.56 15.84
C ALA A 189 16.47 0.43 16.98
N ALA A 190 16.56 1.73 16.67
CA ALA A 190 16.20 2.79 17.59
C ALA A 190 15.54 3.94 16.85
N ALA A 191 14.57 4.60 17.50
CA ALA A 191 14.07 5.88 17.01
C ALA A 191 15.11 6.98 17.19
N ASP A 192 15.22 7.82 16.17
CA ASP A 192 16.03 9.05 16.14
C ASP A 192 15.16 10.18 15.56
N GLY A 193 14.45 10.89 16.43
CA GLY A 193 13.37 11.79 16.04
C GLY A 193 12.25 11.02 15.34
N ASP A 194 11.95 11.41 14.10
CA ASP A 194 10.96 10.73 13.24
C ASP A 194 11.57 9.65 12.34
N ASP A 195 12.85 9.34 12.48
CA ASP A 195 13.49 8.27 11.73
C ASP A 195 13.67 7.02 12.58
N ILE A 196 13.82 5.90 11.89
CA ILE A 196 14.16 4.61 12.49
C ILE A 196 15.53 4.22 11.97
N VAL A 197 16.49 4.09 12.88
CA VAL A 197 17.86 3.68 12.57
C VAL A 197 18.01 2.19 12.84
N LEU A 198 18.55 1.45 11.88
CA LEU A 198 18.89 0.04 12.02
C LEU A 198 20.41 -0.12 12.19
N TYR A 199 20.80 -1.18 12.90
CA TYR A 199 22.20 -1.55 13.15
C TYR A 199 22.45 -2.99 12.68
N PRO A 200 23.71 -3.34 12.34
CA PRO A 200 24.04 -4.71 11.95
C PRO A 200 24.00 -5.70 13.13
N ASP A 201 24.16 -5.19 14.35
CA ASP A 201 24.29 -5.97 15.59
C ASP A 201 23.82 -5.18 16.82
N ASP A 202 23.71 -5.87 17.95
CA ASP A 202 23.22 -5.30 19.22
C ASP A 202 24.20 -4.32 19.89
N ASP A 203 25.44 -4.24 19.39
CA ASP A 203 26.42 -3.24 19.84
C ASP A 203 26.00 -1.82 19.45
N ARG A 204 25.20 -1.67 18.37
CA ARG A 204 24.56 -0.40 17.93
C ARG A 204 25.55 0.75 17.74
N LYS A 205 26.78 0.44 17.31
CA LYS A 205 27.87 1.42 17.11
C LYS A 205 27.86 2.06 15.73
N GLN A 206 27.42 1.31 14.71
CA GLN A 206 27.41 1.74 13.32
C GLN A 206 26.00 1.65 12.76
N GLU A 207 25.49 2.75 12.19
CA GLU A 207 24.22 2.72 11.46
C GLU A 207 24.37 1.86 10.21
N LEU A 208 23.50 0.87 10.04
CA LEU A 208 23.40 0.05 8.83
C LEU A 208 22.62 0.79 7.76
N CYS A 209 21.42 1.22 8.11
CA CYS A 209 20.54 2.04 7.28
C CYS A 209 19.52 2.79 8.14
N ARG A 210 18.71 3.62 7.49
CA ARG A 210 17.69 4.44 8.15
C ARG A 210 16.42 4.48 7.30
N PHE A 211 15.28 4.36 7.96
CA PHE A 211 13.97 4.62 7.35
C PHE A 211 13.43 5.94 7.86
N HIS A 212 12.98 6.78 6.93
CA HIS A 212 12.50 8.12 7.22
C HIS A 212 10.97 8.14 7.32
N MET A 213 10.45 8.42 8.51
CA MET A 213 9.00 8.48 8.73
C MET A 213 8.49 9.92 8.71
N LEU A 214 7.19 10.02 8.44
CA LEU A 214 6.43 11.26 8.49
C LEU A 214 5.50 11.24 9.70
N ARG A 215 5.23 12.43 10.21
CA ARG A 215 4.36 12.68 11.35
C ARG A 215 3.05 13.34 10.91
N GLN A 216 1.96 12.94 11.56
CA GLN A 216 0.67 13.60 11.41
C GLN A 216 0.78 15.09 11.79
N GLN A 217 0.14 15.98 11.04
CA GLN A 217 0.04 17.41 11.39
C GLN A 217 -1.38 17.95 11.31
N TRP A 218 -2.31 17.15 10.80
CA TRP A 218 -3.72 17.51 10.79
C TRP A 218 -4.36 17.22 12.14
N GLU A 219 -4.82 18.27 12.83
CA GLU A 219 -5.56 18.17 14.08
C GLU A 219 -7.00 17.69 13.80
N ARG A 220 -7.31 16.49 14.32
CA ARG A 220 -8.64 15.88 14.22
C ARG A 220 -9.36 15.95 15.58
N GLN A 221 -10.69 15.95 15.52
CA GLN A 221 -11.50 15.90 16.74
C GLN A 221 -11.19 14.62 17.54
N GLY A 222 -10.92 14.77 18.84
CA GLY A 222 -10.58 13.66 19.73
C GLY A 222 -9.16 13.12 19.55
N GLN A 223 -8.31 13.78 18.76
CA GLN A 223 -6.90 13.43 18.65
C GLN A 223 -6.10 14.00 19.82
N ASP A 224 -5.45 13.11 20.55
CA ASP A 224 -4.61 13.40 21.71
C ASP A 224 -3.14 13.66 21.34
N CYS A 225 -2.64 12.92 20.35
CA CYS A 225 -1.24 12.96 19.88
C CYS A 225 -1.13 12.96 18.35
N PHE A 226 0.04 13.36 17.85
CA PHE A 226 0.39 13.32 16.42
C PHE A 226 1.39 12.20 16.18
N ARG A 227 0.97 11.16 15.45
CA ARG A 227 1.74 9.93 15.34
C ARG A 227 2.76 9.98 14.21
N SER A 228 3.92 9.39 14.46
CA SER A 228 4.88 8.89 13.49
C SER A 228 5.06 7.39 13.72
N LEU A 229 5.43 6.62 12.68
CA LEU A 229 5.74 5.19 12.86
C LEU A 229 6.98 5.01 13.76
N ALA A 230 7.89 5.98 13.76
CA ALA A 230 9.06 5.98 14.64
C ALA A 230 8.69 6.00 16.13
N ASP A 231 7.50 6.52 16.49
CA ASP A 231 7.03 6.55 17.89
C ASP A 231 6.83 5.13 18.48
N TYR A 232 6.77 4.10 17.63
CA TYR A 232 6.61 2.71 18.04
C TYR A 232 7.93 1.97 18.21
N VAL A 233 9.07 2.66 18.16
CA VAL A 233 10.41 2.09 18.37
C VAL A 233 11.10 2.83 19.50
N ALA A 234 11.74 2.10 20.40
CA ALA A 234 12.40 2.72 21.55
C ALA A 234 13.47 3.73 21.08
N PRO A 235 13.43 4.98 21.56
CA PRO A 235 14.45 5.96 21.23
C PRO A 235 15.77 5.59 21.91
N ARG A 236 16.91 5.99 21.32
CA ARG A 236 18.24 5.73 21.91
C ARG A 236 18.34 6.19 23.38
N ALA A 237 17.73 7.32 23.69
CA ALA A 237 17.72 7.90 25.04
C ALA A 237 17.00 7.05 26.09
N SER A 238 16.14 6.10 25.67
CA SER A 238 15.44 5.20 26.60
C SER A 238 16.36 4.13 27.21
N GLY A 239 17.51 3.85 26.59
CA GLY A 239 18.42 2.77 27.00
C GLY A 239 17.87 1.36 26.76
N ARG A 240 16.70 1.21 26.12
CA ARG A 240 16.09 -0.09 25.81
C ARG A 240 16.58 -0.60 24.46
N ALA A 241 16.87 -1.89 24.38
CA ALA A 241 17.12 -2.58 23.13
C ALA A 241 15.77 -2.89 22.45
N ASP A 242 15.56 -2.32 21.27
CA ASP A 242 14.39 -2.56 20.41
C ASP A 242 14.81 -3.00 19.02
N TYR A 243 13.86 -3.47 18.23
CA TYR A 243 14.08 -4.12 16.94
C TYR A 243 13.04 -3.67 15.91
N ILE A 244 13.40 -3.77 14.65
CA ILE A 244 12.47 -3.65 13.52
C ILE A 244 12.65 -4.86 12.62
N GLY A 245 11.54 -5.39 12.12
CA GLY A 245 11.55 -6.36 11.06
C GLY A 245 11.30 -5.73 9.70
N ALA A 246 11.70 -6.41 8.64
CA ALA A 246 11.42 -6.02 7.26
C ALA A 246 11.11 -7.27 6.43
N PHE A 247 10.30 -7.11 5.38
CA PHE A 247 9.99 -8.21 4.46
C PHE A 247 9.75 -7.73 3.03
N ALA A 248 10.00 -8.63 2.09
CA ALA A 248 9.58 -8.56 0.70
C ALA A 248 9.17 -9.96 0.23
N CYS A 249 8.01 -10.09 -0.40
CA CYS A 249 7.51 -11.36 -0.89
C CYS A 249 6.70 -11.23 -2.17
N THR A 250 6.74 -12.28 -2.99
CA THR A 250 5.96 -12.38 -4.22
C THR A 250 5.44 -13.80 -4.39
N ALA A 251 4.23 -13.91 -4.94
CA ALA A 251 3.69 -15.16 -5.49
C ALA A 251 3.42 -15.03 -7.00
N GLY A 252 4.00 -14.00 -7.63
CA GLY A 252 3.76 -13.62 -9.02
C GLY A 252 4.82 -14.11 -10.00
N LEU A 253 5.83 -14.86 -9.57
CA LEU A 253 6.85 -15.39 -10.48
C LEU A 253 6.19 -16.42 -11.41
N GLY A 254 6.28 -16.17 -12.73
CA GLY A 254 5.59 -16.94 -13.76
C GLY A 254 4.23 -16.37 -14.19
N ALA A 255 3.68 -15.40 -13.46
CA ALA A 255 2.36 -14.83 -13.76
C ALA A 255 2.31 -14.14 -15.13
N GLU A 256 3.32 -13.34 -15.48
CA GLU A 256 3.39 -12.67 -16.79
C GLU A 256 3.41 -13.67 -17.95
N SER A 257 4.20 -14.74 -17.83
CA SER A 257 4.27 -15.80 -18.84
C SER A 257 2.94 -16.55 -18.98
N LEU A 258 2.26 -16.83 -17.86
CA LEU A 258 0.98 -17.53 -17.86
C LEU A 258 -0.15 -16.66 -18.42
N VAL A 259 -0.17 -15.37 -18.08
CA VAL A 259 -1.05 -14.36 -18.66
C VAL A 259 -0.85 -14.28 -20.17
N ALA A 260 0.39 -14.11 -20.62
CA ALA A 260 0.70 -13.98 -22.05
C ALA A 260 0.38 -15.27 -22.84
N LYS A 261 0.36 -16.43 -22.18
CA LYS A 261 -0.16 -17.66 -22.77
C LYS A 261 -1.67 -17.56 -23.01
N TYR A 262 -2.45 -17.25 -21.98
CA TYR A 262 -3.92 -17.17 -22.11
C TYR A 262 -4.36 -16.03 -23.05
N GLU A 263 -3.68 -14.89 -23.06
CA GLU A 263 -3.95 -13.80 -24.02
C GLU A 263 -3.71 -14.23 -25.48
N ARG A 264 -2.68 -15.04 -25.75
CA ARG A 264 -2.44 -15.62 -27.09
C ARG A 264 -3.48 -16.67 -27.48
N GLU A 265 -4.08 -17.33 -26.50
CA GLU A 265 -5.17 -18.29 -26.68
C GLU A 265 -6.55 -17.59 -26.73
N HIS A 266 -6.58 -16.25 -26.65
CA HIS A 266 -7.80 -15.42 -26.58
C HIS A 266 -8.70 -15.75 -25.39
N ASP A 267 -8.12 -16.22 -24.28
CA ASP A 267 -8.80 -16.49 -23.01
C ASP A 267 -8.52 -15.36 -22.00
N ASP A 268 -9.18 -14.22 -22.23
CA ASP A 268 -9.03 -13.04 -21.38
C ASP A 268 -9.52 -13.30 -19.94
N VAL A 269 -10.50 -14.20 -19.76
CA VAL A 269 -11.03 -14.55 -18.44
C VAL A 269 -9.96 -15.24 -17.61
N ARG A 270 -9.28 -16.26 -18.16
CA ARG A 270 -8.15 -16.90 -17.45
C ARG A 270 -6.98 -15.94 -17.26
N ALA A 271 -6.68 -15.08 -18.23
CA ALA A 271 -5.62 -14.08 -18.07
C ALA A 271 -5.89 -13.13 -16.89
N ILE A 272 -7.12 -12.64 -16.73
CA ILE A 272 -7.53 -11.81 -15.59
C ILE A 272 -7.53 -12.65 -14.30
N MET A 273 -8.03 -13.89 -14.35
CA MET A 273 -8.07 -14.80 -13.20
C MET A 273 -6.68 -15.08 -12.63
N VAL A 274 -5.68 -15.31 -13.48
CA VAL A 274 -4.28 -15.51 -13.05
C VAL A 274 -3.77 -14.27 -12.31
N LYS A 275 -4.00 -13.06 -12.85
CA LYS A 275 -3.57 -11.81 -12.20
C LYS A 275 -4.22 -11.67 -10.82
N ALA A 276 -5.52 -11.93 -10.72
CA ALA A 276 -6.27 -11.88 -9.46
C ALA A 276 -5.79 -12.93 -8.45
N LEU A 277 -5.58 -14.17 -8.88
CA LEU A 277 -5.10 -15.25 -8.02
C LEU A 277 -3.67 -15.01 -7.54
N ALA A 278 -2.77 -14.54 -8.41
CA ALA A 278 -1.40 -14.20 -8.04
C ALA A 278 -1.37 -13.10 -6.97
N ASP A 279 -2.19 -12.06 -7.13
CA ASP A 279 -2.36 -10.99 -6.14
C ASP A 279 -2.88 -11.52 -4.79
N ARG A 280 -3.90 -12.38 -4.81
CA ARG A 280 -4.40 -13.05 -3.59
C ARG A 280 -3.34 -13.90 -2.90
N LEU A 281 -2.54 -14.64 -3.66
CA LEU A 281 -1.45 -15.45 -3.14
C LEU A 281 -0.34 -14.56 -2.54
N ALA A 282 -0.02 -13.42 -3.15
CA ALA A 282 0.99 -12.50 -2.62
C ALA A 282 0.57 -11.89 -1.28
N GLU A 283 -0.69 -11.47 -1.16
CA GLU A 283 -1.26 -10.94 0.10
C GLU A 283 -1.36 -12.03 1.18
N ALA A 284 -1.79 -13.23 0.81
CA ALA A 284 -1.82 -14.38 1.72
C ALA A 284 -0.41 -14.77 2.20
N LEU A 285 0.59 -14.68 1.32
CA LEU A 285 1.98 -14.91 1.67
C LEU A 285 2.49 -13.85 2.66
N ALA A 286 2.11 -12.59 2.48
CA ALA A 286 2.44 -11.53 3.44
C ALA A 286 1.82 -11.79 4.83
N GLU A 287 0.60 -12.32 4.91
CA GLU A 287 -0.04 -12.71 6.17
C GLU A 287 0.68 -13.91 6.84
N LEU A 288 0.99 -14.96 6.07
CA LEU A 288 1.77 -16.11 6.53
C LEU A 288 3.15 -15.70 7.05
N LEU A 289 3.87 -14.86 6.29
CA LEU A 289 5.17 -14.31 6.69
C LEU A 289 5.06 -13.49 7.96
N HIS A 290 4.04 -12.65 8.08
CA HIS A 290 3.85 -11.85 9.27
C HIS A 290 3.58 -12.75 10.49
N GLN A 291 2.77 -13.81 10.35
CA GLN A 291 2.58 -14.78 11.43
C GLN A 291 3.92 -15.41 11.84
N ARG A 292 4.70 -15.94 10.88
CA ARG A 292 6.04 -16.49 11.15
C ARG A 292 6.96 -15.45 11.79
N ALA A 293 6.89 -14.20 11.35
CA ALA A 293 7.67 -13.11 11.93
C ALA A 293 7.27 -12.86 13.39
N ARG A 294 5.98 -12.84 13.73
CA ARG A 294 5.52 -12.71 15.13
C ARG A 294 6.03 -13.88 15.99
N GLU A 295 6.01 -15.11 15.46
CA GLU A 295 6.51 -16.30 16.15
C GLU A 295 8.03 -16.22 16.40
N HIS A 296 8.83 -15.91 15.37
CA HIS A 296 10.28 -15.74 15.47
C HIS A 296 10.68 -14.53 16.32
N TRP A 297 9.87 -13.46 16.32
CA TRP A 297 10.05 -12.31 17.21
C TRP A 297 9.67 -12.63 18.67
N GLY A 298 9.11 -13.80 18.96
CA GLY A 298 8.84 -14.28 20.31
C GLY A 298 7.46 -13.90 20.86
N TYR A 299 6.91 -12.73 20.51
CA TYR A 299 5.62 -12.30 21.05
C TYR A 299 4.41 -13.03 20.45
N GLY A 300 4.59 -13.73 19.32
CA GLY A 300 3.56 -14.53 18.64
C GLY A 300 3.59 -16.03 18.95
N LYS A 301 4.52 -16.54 19.78
CA LYS A 301 4.74 -17.99 19.96
C LYS A 301 3.53 -18.80 20.47
N ASN A 302 2.63 -18.13 21.19
CA ASN A 302 1.42 -18.76 21.74
C ASN A 302 0.15 -18.33 20.99
N GLU A 303 0.28 -17.75 19.81
CA GLU A 303 -0.83 -17.27 19.02
C GLU A 303 -1.58 -18.43 18.34
N THR A 304 -2.90 -18.50 18.56
CA THR A 304 -3.78 -19.48 17.91
C THR A 304 -4.96 -18.77 17.26
N LEU A 305 -4.68 -17.96 16.24
CA LEU A 305 -5.68 -17.17 15.54
C LEU A 305 -6.24 -17.93 14.33
N SER A 306 -7.55 -17.82 14.11
CA SER A 306 -8.17 -18.24 12.86
C SER A 306 -7.83 -17.27 11.72
N ASN A 307 -7.97 -17.70 10.47
CA ASN A 307 -7.77 -16.80 9.32
C ASN A 307 -8.69 -15.56 9.38
N GLU A 308 -9.93 -15.70 9.88
CA GLU A 308 -10.81 -14.54 10.07
C GLU A 308 -10.26 -13.57 11.12
N GLN A 309 -9.65 -14.07 12.20
CA GLN A 309 -9.01 -13.23 13.21
C GLN A 309 -7.74 -12.56 12.67
N LEU A 310 -6.98 -13.22 11.80
CA LEU A 310 -5.84 -12.64 11.09
C LEU A 310 -6.28 -11.48 10.18
N ILE A 311 -7.33 -11.68 9.38
CA ILE A 311 -7.92 -10.63 8.52
C ILE A 311 -8.43 -9.44 9.35
N GLN A 312 -8.96 -9.69 10.55
CA GLN A 312 -9.38 -8.65 11.49
C GLN A 312 -8.22 -8.05 12.30
N GLU A 313 -6.99 -8.42 12.00
CA GLU A 313 -5.76 -7.93 12.66
C GLU A 313 -5.80 -8.13 14.19
N LYS A 314 -6.33 -9.27 14.66
CA LYS A 314 -6.46 -9.60 16.11
C LYS A 314 -5.15 -10.07 16.75
N TYR A 315 -4.02 -9.59 16.25
CA TYR A 315 -2.69 -9.87 16.76
C TYR A 315 -2.01 -8.58 17.25
N ARG A 316 -0.93 -8.75 18.01
CA ARG A 316 -0.03 -7.65 18.39
C ARG A 316 0.85 -7.26 17.20
N GLY A 317 1.11 -5.97 17.06
CA GLY A 317 2.02 -5.43 16.06
C GLY A 317 1.36 -5.14 14.71
N ILE A 318 2.10 -4.50 13.82
CA ILE A 318 1.64 -4.09 12.49
C ILE A 318 2.72 -4.32 11.43
N ARG A 319 2.32 -4.36 10.16
CA ARG A 319 3.20 -4.59 9.01
C ARG A 319 3.12 -3.49 7.92
N PRO A 320 3.34 -2.20 8.25
CA PRO A 320 3.14 -1.09 7.31
C PRO A 320 3.99 -1.22 6.05
N ALA A 321 3.33 -1.04 4.90
CA ALA A 321 3.94 -1.09 3.58
C ALA A 321 4.06 0.32 2.98
N HIS A 322 5.24 0.66 2.46
CA HIS A 322 5.51 1.98 1.88
C HIS A 322 4.59 2.31 0.70
N GLY A 323 3.93 3.46 0.76
CA GLY A 323 2.88 3.91 -0.15
C GLY A 323 1.48 3.87 0.47
N TYR A 324 1.29 3.13 1.57
CA TYR A 324 0.05 3.20 2.35
C TYR A 324 0.00 4.49 3.18
N PRO A 325 -1.19 4.92 3.63
CA PRO A 325 -1.35 6.19 4.35
C PRO A 325 -0.49 6.37 5.61
N ALA A 326 -0.03 5.28 6.24
CA ALA A 326 0.84 5.31 7.42
C ALA A 326 2.31 5.65 7.09
N CYS A 327 2.77 5.29 5.89
CA CYS A 327 4.11 5.56 5.38
C CYS A 327 4.04 5.85 3.87
N PRO A 328 3.49 7.00 3.46
CA PRO A 328 3.09 7.24 2.07
C PRO A 328 4.25 7.51 1.10
N ASP A 329 5.48 7.68 1.59
CA ASP A 329 6.64 7.83 0.71
C ASP A 329 7.01 6.48 0.07
N HIS A 330 6.83 6.37 -1.24
CA HIS A 330 7.18 5.18 -1.99
C HIS A 330 8.69 4.95 -2.12
N THR A 331 9.50 6.00 -2.01
CA THR A 331 10.96 5.92 -2.24
C THR A 331 11.70 5.13 -1.16
N GLU A 332 11.12 5.01 0.04
CA GLU A 332 11.65 4.19 1.14
C GLU A 332 11.72 2.69 0.79
N LYS A 333 10.98 2.23 -0.24
CA LYS A 333 11.15 0.87 -0.78
C LYS A 333 12.57 0.61 -1.28
N LYS A 334 13.31 1.64 -1.70
CA LYS A 334 14.70 1.46 -2.12
C LYS A 334 15.56 0.97 -0.95
N THR A 335 15.51 1.67 0.18
CA THR A 335 16.18 1.26 1.41
C THR A 335 15.75 -0.14 1.84
N LEU A 336 14.45 -0.44 1.75
CA LEU A 336 13.90 -1.75 2.11
C LEU A 336 14.45 -2.87 1.21
N PHE A 337 14.48 -2.66 -0.10
CA PHE A 337 14.97 -3.65 -1.06
C PHE A 337 16.47 -3.87 -0.92
N ASP A 338 17.23 -2.80 -0.68
CA ASP A 338 18.67 -2.88 -0.45
C ASP A 338 19.02 -3.56 0.87
N LEU A 339 18.24 -3.33 1.93
CA LEU A 339 18.42 -4.02 3.22
C LEU A 339 18.18 -5.54 3.11
N LEU A 340 17.25 -5.93 2.24
CA LEU A 340 16.78 -7.30 2.10
C LEU A 340 17.43 -8.05 0.94
N ASP A 341 18.28 -7.40 0.14
CA ASP A 341 18.75 -7.89 -1.16
C ASP A 341 17.60 -8.56 -1.95
N ALA A 342 16.48 -7.85 -2.07
CA ALA A 342 15.19 -8.43 -2.47
C ALA A 342 15.17 -8.96 -3.93
N ASP A 343 16.04 -8.46 -4.79
CA ASP A 343 16.24 -9.00 -6.14
C ASP A 343 16.88 -10.38 -6.12
N ILE A 344 17.84 -10.61 -5.22
CA ILE A 344 18.52 -11.88 -5.01
C ILE A 344 17.61 -12.86 -4.26
N HIS A 345 17.14 -12.47 -3.07
CA HIS A 345 16.47 -13.38 -2.14
C HIS A 345 14.97 -13.58 -2.42
N ALA A 346 14.30 -12.65 -3.10
CA ALA A 346 12.88 -12.77 -3.45
C ALA A 346 12.60 -12.72 -4.97
N GLY A 347 13.59 -12.43 -5.81
CA GLY A 347 13.38 -12.27 -7.24
C GLY A 347 12.56 -11.01 -7.59
N MET A 348 12.59 -10.00 -6.72
CA MET A 348 11.75 -8.80 -6.83
C MET A 348 12.57 -7.57 -7.24
N THR A 349 12.03 -6.73 -8.11
CA THR A 349 12.68 -5.48 -8.53
C THR A 349 11.77 -4.27 -8.38
N LEU A 350 12.35 -3.07 -8.43
CA LEU A 350 11.63 -1.80 -8.39
C LEU A 350 11.71 -1.10 -9.75
N THR A 351 10.58 -0.56 -10.21
CA THR A 351 10.55 0.36 -11.35
C THR A 351 11.07 1.74 -10.94
N GLU A 352 11.23 2.64 -11.91
CA GLU A 352 11.62 4.04 -11.68
C GLU A 352 10.62 4.84 -10.82
N ASN A 353 9.40 4.32 -10.64
CA ASN A 353 8.38 4.89 -9.76
C ASN A 353 8.16 4.07 -8.46
N PHE A 354 9.10 3.17 -8.14
CA PHE A 354 9.05 2.32 -6.94
C PHE A 354 7.79 1.44 -6.87
N ALA A 355 7.27 1.04 -8.04
CA ALA A 355 6.35 -0.09 -8.13
C ALA A 355 7.17 -1.38 -8.12
N MET A 356 6.64 -2.44 -7.52
CA MET A 356 7.33 -3.72 -7.41
C MET A 356 7.00 -4.62 -8.61
N LEU A 357 8.00 -5.37 -9.07
CA LEU A 357 7.85 -6.44 -10.04
C LEU A 357 8.32 -7.75 -9.42
N PRO A 358 7.59 -8.86 -9.56
CA PRO A 358 6.29 -8.98 -10.23
C PRO A 358 5.19 -8.13 -9.57
N ALA A 359 4.12 -7.79 -10.31
CA ALA A 359 3.05 -6.93 -9.78
C ALA A 359 2.37 -7.52 -8.52
N ALA A 360 2.22 -8.85 -8.47
CA ALA A 360 1.76 -9.59 -7.30
C ALA A 360 2.88 -9.72 -6.25
N SER A 361 3.18 -8.61 -5.59
CA SER A 361 4.24 -8.49 -4.59
C SER A 361 3.83 -7.59 -3.44
N VAL A 362 4.35 -7.90 -2.25
CA VAL A 362 4.13 -7.12 -1.02
C VAL A 362 5.48 -6.91 -0.33
N SER A 363 5.70 -5.72 0.20
CA SER A 363 6.90 -5.42 0.99
C SER A 363 6.59 -4.39 2.07
N GLY A 364 7.22 -4.49 3.23
CA GLY A 364 7.03 -3.53 4.30
C GLY A 364 7.94 -3.77 5.50
N LEU A 365 7.64 -3.04 6.57
CA LEU A 365 8.30 -3.16 7.86
C LEU A 365 7.39 -3.90 8.84
N TYR A 366 7.96 -4.50 9.87
CA TYR A 366 7.26 -5.09 11.00
C TYR A 366 7.55 -4.30 12.27
N PHE A 367 6.50 -3.99 13.03
CA PHE A 367 6.56 -3.30 14.31
C PHE A 367 5.93 -4.17 15.40
N ALA A 368 6.67 -4.42 16.48
CA ALA A 368 6.23 -5.27 17.59
C ALA A 368 5.53 -4.51 18.73
N HIS A 369 5.52 -3.17 18.72
CA HIS A 369 5.00 -2.40 19.85
C HIS A 369 3.51 -2.72 20.10
N PRO A 370 3.08 -3.03 21.35
CA PRO A 370 1.70 -3.45 21.65
C PRO A 370 0.60 -2.46 21.24
N GLN A 371 0.94 -1.16 21.24
CA GLN A 371 0.02 -0.08 20.85
C GLN A 371 0.23 0.41 19.41
N ALA A 372 1.05 -0.29 18.62
CA ALA A 372 1.21 0.03 17.20
C ALA A 372 -0.12 -0.16 16.49
N ARG A 373 -0.50 0.82 15.66
CA ARG A 373 -1.71 0.78 14.85
C ARG A 373 -1.50 1.56 13.57
N TYR A 374 -2.23 1.20 12.52
CA TYR A 374 -2.27 2.00 11.31
C TYR A 374 -2.94 3.35 11.57
N PHE A 375 -2.35 4.39 11.01
CA PHE A 375 -2.89 5.74 10.98
C PHE A 375 -2.60 6.35 9.60
N ALA A 376 -3.23 7.49 9.30
CA ALA A 376 -2.97 8.19 8.05
C ALA A 376 -2.25 9.50 8.34
N VAL A 377 -1.05 9.68 7.77
CA VAL A 377 -0.20 10.87 7.90
C VAL A 377 -0.95 12.10 7.38
N ASN A 378 -1.34 12.09 6.10
CA ASN A 378 -2.19 13.07 5.39
C ASN A 378 -2.05 14.56 5.78
N SER A 379 -1.82 15.43 4.79
CA SER A 379 -1.80 16.90 4.94
C SER A 379 -0.57 17.40 5.72
N VAL A 380 0.62 17.05 5.24
CA VAL A 380 1.90 17.55 5.80
C VAL A 380 2.15 19.00 5.38
N THR A 381 2.64 19.81 6.32
CA THR A 381 2.95 21.23 6.07
C THR A 381 4.36 21.38 5.48
N ARG A 382 4.67 22.60 5.05
CA ARG A 382 5.91 22.91 4.32
C ARG A 382 7.17 22.70 5.16
N ASP A 383 7.13 23.09 6.43
CA ASP A 383 8.22 22.89 7.40
C ASP A 383 8.61 21.41 7.55
N GLN A 384 7.64 20.49 7.67
CA GLN A 384 7.96 19.05 7.70
C GLN A 384 8.54 18.56 6.37
N VAL A 385 8.08 19.08 5.22
CA VAL A 385 8.64 18.72 3.90
C VAL A 385 10.09 19.17 3.78
N GLU A 386 10.41 20.38 4.26
CA GLU A 386 11.77 20.91 4.28
C GLU A 386 12.68 20.11 5.23
N ASP A 387 12.16 19.74 6.40
CA ASP A 387 12.84 18.85 7.35
C ASP A 387 13.11 17.45 6.77
N TYR A 388 12.10 16.84 6.15
CA TYR A 388 12.19 15.52 5.53
C TYR A 388 13.17 15.51 4.36
N ALA A 389 13.17 16.57 3.53
CA ALA A 389 14.13 16.75 2.45
C ALA A 389 15.58 16.79 2.98
N ARG A 390 15.79 17.53 4.08
CA ARG A 390 17.09 17.58 4.77
C ARG A 390 17.52 16.22 5.30
N ARG A 391 16.62 15.49 5.99
CA ARG A 391 16.90 14.15 6.52
C ARG A 391 17.28 13.15 5.43
N LYS A 392 16.60 13.20 4.28
CA LYS A 392 16.85 12.33 3.12
C LYS A 392 18.01 12.79 2.24
N GLY A 393 18.55 13.98 2.45
CA GLY A 393 19.60 14.56 1.59
C GLY A 393 19.14 14.85 0.16
N VAL A 394 17.85 15.12 -0.05
CA VAL A 394 17.27 15.43 -1.37
C VAL A 394 16.67 16.84 -1.41
N SER A 395 16.30 17.30 -2.61
CA SER A 395 15.67 18.61 -2.74
C SER A 395 14.22 18.64 -2.23
N VAL A 396 13.78 19.78 -1.71
CA VAL A 396 12.38 20.03 -1.33
C VAL A 396 11.42 19.71 -2.48
N LYS A 397 11.79 20.08 -3.71
CA LYS A 397 10.99 19.82 -4.93
C LYS A 397 10.80 18.33 -5.19
N GLU A 398 11.82 17.52 -4.88
CA GLU A 398 11.74 16.07 -5.04
C GLU A 398 10.81 15.46 -4.00
N VAL A 399 10.91 15.87 -2.73
CA VAL A 399 9.96 15.44 -1.70
C VAL A 399 8.53 15.87 -2.05
N GLN A 400 8.33 17.10 -2.51
CA GLN A 400 7.02 17.58 -2.96
C GLN A 400 6.44 16.75 -4.12
N ARG A 401 7.29 16.24 -5.03
CA ARG A 401 6.85 15.36 -6.11
C ARG A 401 6.32 14.04 -5.55
N TRP A 402 7.07 13.38 -4.67
CA TRP A 402 6.70 12.07 -4.12
C TRP A 402 5.55 12.15 -3.13
N LEU A 403 5.52 13.20 -2.30
CA LEU A 403 4.48 13.43 -1.29
C LEU A 403 3.30 14.25 -1.80
N ALA A 404 3.23 14.56 -3.10
CA ALA A 404 2.17 15.38 -3.70
C ALA A 404 0.74 15.01 -3.25
N PRO A 405 0.36 13.71 -3.09
CA PRO A 405 -0.99 13.34 -2.66
C PRO A 405 -1.33 13.76 -1.22
N ILE A 406 -0.33 13.98 -0.38
CA ILE A 406 -0.49 14.23 1.05
C ILE A 406 -0.04 15.63 1.49
N LEU A 407 0.33 16.52 0.58
CA LEU A 407 0.69 17.90 0.94
C LEU A 407 -0.53 18.67 1.47
N GLY A 408 -0.35 19.37 2.59
CA GLY A 408 -1.34 20.24 3.21
C GLY A 408 -1.36 21.67 2.63
N TYR A 409 -0.56 21.93 1.59
CA TYR A 409 -0.39 23.24 0.95
C TYR A 409 -0.20 23.06 -0.56
N ASP A 410 -0.33 24.15 -1.33
CA ASP A 410 -0.10 24.14 -2.78
C ASP A 410 1.36 24.46 -3.14
N VAL A 411 1.87 23.81 -4.19
CA VAL A 411 3.25 23.87 -4.68
C VAL A 411 3.36 24.66 -5.97
#